data_AF-A0A0P7HAX2-F1
#
_entry.id   AF-A0A0P7HAX2-F1
#
_cell.length_a   1.000
_cell.length_b   1.000
_cell.length_c   1.000
_cell.angle_alpha   90.00
_cell.angle_beta   90.00
_cell.angle_gamma   90.00
#
_symmetry.space_group_name_H-M   'P 1'
#
loop_
_entity.id
_entity.type
_entity.pdbx_description
1 polymer ?
#
loop_
_entity_poly.entity_id
_entity_poly.type
_entity_poly.pdbx_seq_one_letter_code
_entity_poly.pdbx_strand_id
1 'polypeptide(L)' 'MVEIRVTDDSVDPTGATLIEGMPGVGLVGKIATDHVIKSRGLTEFASVRGDGVPR' A
#
# COMPACT_ATOMS: atom_id res chain seq x y z
N MET A 1 5.53 15.94 -9.44
CA MET A 1 6.52 15.12 -8.69
C MET A 1 5.78 14.10 -7.85
N VAL A 2 6.26 12.86 -7.77
CA VAL A 2 5.67 11.80 -6.91
C VAL A 2 6.66 11.53 -5.78
N GLU A 3 6.16 11.51 -4.54
CA GLU A 3 6.94 11.27 -3.32
C GLU A 3 6.33 10.12 -2.51
N ILE A 4 7.19 9.37 -1.83
CA ILE A 4 6.78 8.40 -0.80
C ILE A 4 6.94 9.10 0.55
N ARG A 5 5.86 9.19 1.31
CA ARG A 5 5.89 9.65 2.70
C ARG A 5 5.90 8.44 3.62
N VAL A 6 7.04 8.20 4.24
CA VAL A 6 7.24 7.16 5.26
C VAL A 6 6.64 7.64 6.59
N THR A 7 5.89 6.78 7.26
CA THR A 7 5.28 7.03 8.58
C THR A 7 6.06 6.36 9.72
N ASP A 8 6.88 5.35 9.40
CA ASP A 8 7.74 4.65 10.35
C ASP A 8 9.10 4.30 9.69
N ASP A 9 10.14 5.07 10.01
CA ASP A 9 11.48 4.89 9.45
C ASP A 9 12.23 3.66 10.00
N SER A 10 11.66 2.94 10.97
CA SER A 10 12.27 1.71 11.52
C SER A 10 12.02 0.46 10.67
N VAL A 11 11.11 0.55 9.70
CA VAL A 11 10.73 -0.57 8.82
C VAL A 11 11.64 -0.60 7.59
N ASP A 12 12.35 -1.72 7.39
CA ASP A 12 13.08 -2.02 6.17
C ASP A 12 12.30 -3.04 5.31
N PRO A 13 11.72 -2.63 4.16
CA PRO A 13 10.99 -3.54 3.28
C PRO A 13 11.89 -4.42 2.40
N THR A 14 13.22 -4.29 2.50
CA THR A 14 14.15 -5.07 1.67
C THR A 14 13.95 -6.58 1.88
N GLY A 15 13.71 -7.30 0.79
CA GLY A 15 13.46 -8.75 0.81
C GLY A 15 12.03 -9.16 1.14
N ALA A 16 11.11 -8.21 1.37
CA ALA A 16 9.69 -8.50 1.52
C ALA A 16 9.04 -8.90 0.18
N THR A 17 7.96 -9.67 0.24
CA THR A 17 7.10 -9.94 -0.92
C THR A 17 6.15 -8.77 -1.13
N LEU A 18 6.20 -8.14 -2.30
CA LEU A 18 5.22 -7.12 -2.69
C LEU A 18 3.90 -7.78 -3.11
N ILE A 19 2.81 -7.41 -2.44
CA ILE A 19 1.44 -7.72 -2.84
C ILE A 19 0.78 -6.41 -3.27
N GLU A 20 0.36 -6.35 -4.53
CA GLU A 20 -0.26 -5.17 -5.14
C GLU A 20 -1.74 -5.47 -5.43
N GLY A 21 -2.61 -4.49 -5.15
CA GLY A 21 -4.06 -4.65 -5.19
C GLY A 21 -4.79 -3.34 -5.49
N MET A 22 -4.25 -2.52 -6.40
CA MET A 22 -4.89 -1.30 -6.86
C MET A 22 -6.26 -1.62 -7.50
N PRO A 23 -7.17 -0.63 -7.54
CA PRO A 23 -8.48 -0.82 -8.14
C PRO A 23 -8.41 -1.31 -9.60
N GLY A 24 -9.16 -2.37 -9.90
CA GLY A 24 -9.28 -2.98 -11.23
C GLY A 24 -10.66 -3.59 -11.44
N VAL A 25 -10.79 -4.48 -12.44
CA VAL A 25 -12.09 -5.12 -12.79
C VAL A 25 -12.65 -5.88 -11.58
N GLY A 26 -13.89 -5.52 -11.18
CA GLY A 26 -14.59 -6.15 -10.07
C GLY A 26 -13.94 -5.96 -8.70
N LEU A 27 -12.92 -5.10 -8.59
CA LEU A 27 -12.16 -4.83 -7.36
C LEU A 27 -11.55 -6.08 -6.71
N VAL A 28 -11.39 -7.19 -7.45
CA VAL A 28 -10.98 -8.48 -6.87
C VAL A 28 -9.63 -8.35 -6.16
N GLY A 29 -8.64 -7.74 -6.79
CA GLY A 29 -7.32 -7.50 -6.21
C GLY A 29 -7.36 -6.60 -4.96
N LYS A 30 -8.18 -5.54 -5.00
CA LYS A 30 -8.36 -4.60 -3.87
C LYS A 30 -9.00 -5.29 -2.67
N ILE A 31 -10.08 -6.02 -2.89
CA ILE A 31 -10.79 -6.75 -1.83
C ILE A 31 -9.87 -7.83 -1.22
N ALA A 32 -9.15 -8.57 -2.06
CA ALA A 32 -8.21 -9.59 -1.60
C ALA A 32 -7.08 -8.99 -0.75
N THR A 33 -6.48 -7.89 -1.20
CA THR A 33 -5.39 -7.22 -0.48
C THR A 33 -5.87 -6.57 0.81
N ASP A 34 -7.05 -5.94 0.81
CA ASP A 34 -7.66 -5.39 2.02
C ASP A 34 -7.96 -6.48 3.06
N HIS A 35 -8.40 -7.65 2.60
CA HIS A 35 -8.58 -8.80 3.47
C HIS A 35 -7.26 -9.28 4.09
N VAL A 36 -6.17 -9.36 3.32
CA VAL A 36 -4.84 -9.73 3.84
C VAL A 36 -4.38 -8.72 4.90
N ILE A 37 -4.48 -7.41 4.63
CA ILE A 37 -4.13 -6.35 5.57
C ILE A 37 -4.90 -6.53 6.89
N LYS A 38 -6.22 -6.65 6.80
CA LYS A 38 -7.09 -6.76 7.99
C LYS A 38 -6.85 -8.07 8.76
N SER A 39 -6.77 -9.19 8.06
CA SER A 39 -6.63 -10.52 8.69
C SER A 39 -5.27 -10.75 9.33
N ARG A 40 -4.23 -10.05 8.86
CA ARG A 40 -2.88 -10.11 9.42
C ARG A 40 -2.55 -8.95 10.36
N GLY A 41 -3.47 -8.01 10.55
CA GLY A 41 -3.26 -6.84 11.40
C GLY A 41 -2.12 -5.94 10.93
N LEU A 42 -1.95 -5.79 9.60
CA LEU A 42 -0.88 -4.97 9.05
C LEU A 42 -1.14 -3.49 9.31
N THR A 43 -0.06 -2.72 9.50
CA THR A 43 -0.07 -1.29 9.74
C THR A 43 0.44 -0.52 8.53
N GLU A 44 0.02 0.74 8.39
CA GLU A 44 0.54 1.62 7.33
C GLU A 44 2.01 1.98 7.62
N PHE A 45 2.88 1.76 6.64
CA PHE A 45 4.30 2.13 6.66
C PHE A 45 4.60 3.40 5.84
N ALA A 46 3.89 3.57 4.72
CA ALA A 46 4.12 4.69 3.83
C ALA A 46 2.90 4.97 2.94
N SER A 47 2.84 6.19 2.42
CA SER A 47 1.85 6.62 1.42
C SER A 47 2.52 7.27 0.21
N VAL A 48 1.91 7.16 -0.97
CA VAL A 48 2.38 7.82 -2.20
C VAL A 48 1.56 9.08 -2.42
N ARG A 49 2.23 10.22 -2.66
CA ARG A 49 1.58 11.51 -2.97
C ARG A 49 2.23 12.16 -4.18
N GLY A 50 1.50 13.02 -4.88
CA GLY A 50 2.06 13.79 -5.97
C GLY A 50 1.00 14.46 -6.82
N ASP A 51 1.43 15.29 -7.76
CA ASP A 51 0.54 16.09 -8.61
C ASP A 51 -0.42 15.24 -9.46
N GLY A 52 -0.10 13.97 -9.69
CA GLY A 52 -0.93 13.01 -10.41
C GLY A 52 -1.90 12.20 -9.54
N VAL A 53 -1.88 12.37 -8.21
CA VAL A 53 -2.77 11.69 -7.27
C VAL A 53 -3.78 12.71 -6.73
N PRO A 54 -5.10 12.50 -6.93
CA PRO A 54 -6.12 13.40 -6.39
C PRO A 54 -5.98 13.58 -4.87
N ARG A 55 -6.33 14.78 -4.38
CA ARG A 55 -6.37 15.09 -2.95
C ARG A 55 -7.51 14.39 -2.24
#